data_AF-A0A5J4VVB7-F1
#
_entry.id   AF-A0A5J4VVB7-F1
#
_cell.length_a   1.000
_cell.length_b   1.000
_cell.length_c   1.000
_cell.angle_alpha   90.00
_cell.angle_beta   90.00
_cell.angle_gamma   90.00
#
_symmetry.space_group_name_H-M   'P 1'
#
loop_
_entity.id
_entity.type
_entity.pdbx_description
1 polymer ?
#
loop_
_entity_poly.entity_id
_entity_poly.type
_entity_poly.pdbx_seq_one_letter_code
_entity_poly.pdbx_strand_id
1 'polypeptide(L)'
;IDYKAGKSGMMNQMTLIQPGIDEIRVGYQISDQDNKGGFVLIIVMPLLFVIIAIFASLKVVEYNTAVFLSGYRTSLLMTCMLCAINLANTGSAKVPGNFECTLSTNPMWSDLSSMTDNQTLFDCDIPHRIYGLTKSFRGLEALIGIFTQACAELIAKVDPYTQITIITSSIQQMGSLLIYDLKGGCAQYRLAMIDEQTKTTQMLQYLLIIFFILALSFTIIGFILIITTRNILFEVAESSTKFTELDPETDASERTGMGASAWKEQYSCDCLRIDKQHQHVLLYLACLCGSLDSQMNINEQIDTLMNSEEGINSVDTQNILQNYHSICMERTQQNQGIVGSQLSLGEGTDNDHINKNLNVTTIMSKTQLKELVKKQLAIAAILFRTTFATFIDEEYLIIKYKIPHLHKKAHYIYHATIIRKIQTLMLSIASSSRNKEGPALIPSSYAQSLIRLYSSWLTDHVAKMDRELATLLVGKAPESELERDIPVPNELKVPHSYSQFLDSDNASLQDKTLFNKLVRVLKLKLHSTS
;
A
#
# COMPACT_ATOMS: atom_id res chain seq x y z
N ILE A 1 0.38 31.17 87.09
CA ILE A 1 1.53 30.54 86.40
C ILE A 1 0.98 29.90 85.14
N ASP A 2 1.73 29.96 84.03
CA ASP A 2 1.41 29.43 82.69
C ASP A 2 0.05 29.81 82.07
N TYR A 3 0.07 30.91 81.32
CA TYR A 3 -0.77 31.09 80.13
C TYR A 3 0.10 30.81 78.90
N LYS A 4 -0.19 29.76 78.12
CA LYS A 4 0.51 29.49 76.85
C LYS A 4 -0.16 30.23 75.70
N ALA A 5 0.64 30.96 74.91
CA ALA A 5 0.17 31.66 73.72
C ALA A 5 0.12 30.71 72.50
N GLY A 6 -1.01 30.69 71.80
CA GLY A 6 -1.11 30.25 70.41
C GLY A 6 -1.40 31.47 69.54
N LYS A 7 -0.53 31.78 68.57
CA LYS A 7 -0.62 33.00 67.75
C LYS A 7 -1.02 32.68 66.32
N SER A 8 -1.86 33.54 65.73
CA SER A 8 -2.38 33.39 64.37
C SER A 8 -1.27 33.35 63.31
N GLY A 9 -1.48 32.53 62.28
CA GLY A 9 -0.71 32.50 61.04
C GLY A 9 -1.60 31.95 59.92
N MET A 10 -2.03 32.80 58.99
CA MET A 10 -2.89 32.41 57.88
C MET A 10 -2.11 31.58 56.84
N MET A 11 -2.60 30.38 56.54
CA MET A 11 -2.34 29.74 55.25
C MET A 11 -3.65 29.62 54.50
N ASN A 12 -3.77 30.36 53.40
CA ASN A 12 -4.84 30.13 52.43
C ASN A 12 -4.53 28.80 51.72
N GLN A 13 -5.19 27.72 52.13
CA GLN A 13 -5.33 26.55 51.26
C GLN A 13 -6.20 26.96 50.07
N MET A 14 -5.54 27.41 49.00
CA MET A 14 -6.17 27.60 47.71
C MET A 14 -6.39 26.22 47.10
N THR A 15 -7.45 25.54 47.55
CA THR A 15 -7.85 24.22 47.05
C THR A 15 -8.13 24.35 45.56
N LEU A 16 -7.17 23.90 44.76
CA LEU A 16 -7.25 23.92 43.31
C LEU A 16 -8.25 22.84 42.90
N ILE A 17 -9.53 23.22 42.82
CA ILE A 17 -10.59 22.39 42.28
C ILE A 17 -10.25 22.20 40.80
N GLN A 18 -9.55 21.12 40.49
CA GLN A 18 -9.54 20.59 39.13
C GLN A 18 -11.01 20.27 38.79
N PRO A 19 -11.63 20.92 37.79
CA PRO A 19 -12.83 20.36 37.20
C PRO A 19 -12.42 18.99 36.66
N GLY A 20 -13.15 17.94 37.07
CA GLY A 20 -12.85 16.60 36.60
C GLY A 20 -12.92 16.58 35.07
N ILE A 21 -11.82 16.21 34.43
CA ILE A 21 -11.83 15.83 33.00
C ILE A 21 -12.38 14.38 32.95
N ASP A 22 -13.61 14.22 33.45
CA ASP A 22 -14.41 13.03 33.23
C ASP A 22 -14.63 12.93 31.73
N GLU A 23 -14.38 11.74 31.18
CA GLU A 23 -14.14 11.56 29.76
C GLU A 23 -15.29 12.15 28.90
N ILE A 24 -15.00 13.20 28.12
CA ILE A 24 -15.81 13.53 26.93
C ILE A 24 -15.48 12.49 25.85
N ARG A 25 -15.87 11.24 26.11
CA ARG A 25 -16.02 10.21 25.08
C ARG A 25 -17.13 10.66 24.15
N VAL A 26 -16.77 11.38 23.10
CA VAL A 26 -17.62 11.54 21.92
C VAL A 26 -17.91 10.12 21.40
N GLY A 27 -19.13 9.64 21.68
CA GLY A 27 -19.51 8.23 21.68
C GLY A 27 -19.58 7.53 20.32
N TYR A 28 -18.80 7.97 19.33
CA TYR A 28 -18.61 7.22 18.08
C TYR A 28 -17.58 6.11 18.28
N GLN A 29 -18.01 5.05 19.00
CA GLN A 29 -17.45 3.73 18.74
C GLN A 29 -17.88 3.30 17.34
N ILE A 30 -17.13 3.73 16.32
CA ILE A 30 -17.10 3.02 15.03
C ILE A 30 -16.63 1.62 15.38
N SER A 31 -17.52 0.62 15.33
CA SER A 31 -17.08 -0.72 15.63
C SER A 31 -16.21 -1.18 14.47
N ASP A 32 -15.07 -1.79 14.79
CA ASP A 32 -14.17 -2.37 13.79
C ASP A 32 -14.87 -3.52 13.02
N GLN A 33 -16.03 -3.99 13.50
CA GLN A 33 -16.91 -4.92 12.77
C GLN A 33 -17.62 -4.26 11.58
N ASP A 34 -17.98 -2.98 11.63
CA ASP A 34 -18.77 -2.32 10.58
C ASP A 34 -17.97 -2.16 9.27
N ASN A 35 -16.72 -1.68 9.39
CA ASN A 35 -15.78 -1.60 8.27
C ASN A 35 -15.45 -2.99 7.70
N LYS A 36 -15.23 -3.98 8.57
CA LYS A 36 -14.96 -5.35 8.15
C LYS A 36 -16.16 -5.97 7.44
N GLY A 37 -17.38 -5.70 7.91
CA GLY A 37 -18.63 -6.11 7.27
C GLY A 37 -18.76 -5.57 5.85
N GLY A 38 -18.61 -4.24 5.66
CA GLY A 38 -18.70 -3.62 4.34
C GLY A 38 -17.69 -4.19 3.33
N PHE A 39 -16.42 -4.36 3.74
CA PHE A 39 -15.36 -4.91 2.89
C PHE A 39 -15.57 -6.41 2.57
N VAL A 40 -15.99 -7.20 3.56
CA VAL A 40 -16.30 -8.63 3.38
C VAL A 40 -17.46 -8.83 2.40
N LEU A 41 -18.53 -8.03 2.48
CA LEU A 41 -19.67 -8.13 1.55
C LEU A 41 -19.28 -7.86 0.10
N ILE A 42 -18.43 -6.86 -0.15
CA ILE A 42 -17.96 -6.49 -1.50
C ILE A 42 -17.08 -7.58 -2.13
N ILE A 43 -16.28 -8.32 -1.34
CA ILE A 43 -15.34 -9.31 -1.88
C ILE A 43 -15.94 -10.73 -1.90
N VAL A 44 -16.56 -11.17 -0.82
CA VAL A 44 -16.96 -12.59 -0.67
C VAL A 44 -18.15 -12.94 -1.56
N MET A 45 -19.13 -12.05 -1.76
CA MET A 45 -20.32 -12.37 -2.55
C MET A 45 -20.03 -12.47 -4.06
N PRO A 46 -19.27 -11.54 -4.69
CA PRO A 46 -18.80 -11.73 -6.06
C PRO A 46 -17.87 -12.95 -6.23
N LEU A 47 -17.02 -13.26 -5.24
CA LEU A 47 -16.17 -14.45 -5.28
C LEU A 47 -16.98 -15.75 -5.26
N LEU A 48 -18.02 -15.85 -4.41
CA LEU A 48 -18.95 -16.98 -4.39
C LEU A 48 -19.70 -17.13 -5.72
N PHE A 49 -20.16 -16.01 -6.31
CA PHE A 49 -20.77 -16.02 -7.64
C PHE A 49 -19.82 -16.56 -8.71
N VAL A 50 -18.56 -16.14 -8.73
CA VAL A 50 -17.53 -16.65 -9.67
C VAL A 50 -17.28 -18.14 -9.48
N ILE A 51 -17.18 -18.64 -8.24
CA ILE A 51 -17.00 -20.07 -7.95
C ILE A 51 -18.20 -20.89 -8.49
N ILE A 52 -19.43 -20.42 -8.27
CA ILE A 52 -20.66 -21.07 -8.77
C ILE A 52 -20.72 -21.04 -10.30
N ALA A 53 -20.33 -19.93 -10.93
CA ALA A 53 -20.27 -19.81 -12.39
C ALA A 53 -19.24 -20.78 -13.02
N ILE A 54 -18.07 -20.94 -12.39
CA ILE A 54 -17.05 -21.92 -12.81
C ILE A 54 -17.59 -23.35 -12.67
N PHE A 55 -18.20 -23.68 -11.53
CA PHE A 55 -18.78 -25.02 -11.30
C PHE A 55 -19.88 -25.37 -12.31
N ALA A 56 -20.81 -24.44 -12.58
CA ALA A 56 -21.85 -24.60 -13.58
C ALA A 56 -21.26 -24.81 -14.99
N SER A 57 -20.23 -24.03 -15.35
CA SER A 57 -19.53 -24.15 -16.64
C SER A 57 -18.86 -25.52 -16.81
N LEU A 58 -18.16 -26.00 -15.77
CA LEU A 58 -17.53 -27.32 -15.77
C LEU A 58 -18.56 -28.45 -15.93
N LYS A 59 -19.71 -28.37 -15.24
CA LYS A 59 -20.77 -29.37 -15.37
C LYS A 59 -21.37 -29.40 -16.76
N VAL A 60 -21.60 -28.26 -17.41
CA VAL A 60 -22.07 -28.22 -18.82
C VAL A 60 -21.08 -28.90 -19.77
N VAL A 61 -19.77 -28.72 -19.58
CA VAL A 61 -18.73 -29.39 -20.39
C VAL A 61 -18.70 -30.92 -20.14
N GLU A 62 -18.86 -31.35 -18.90
CA GLU A 62 -18.93 -32.76 -18.51
C GLU A 62 -20.12 -33.48 -19.18
N TYR A 63 -21.33 -32.90 -19.11
CA TYR A 63 -22.52 -33.45 -19.77
C TYR A 63 -22.39 -33.49 -21.30
N ASN A 64 -21.87 -32.43 -21.94
CA ASN A 64 -21.60 -32.42 -23.38
C ASN A 64 -20.64 -33.56 -23.79
N THR A 65 -19.63 -33.83 -22.98
CA THR A 65 -18.66 -34.90 -23.22
C THR A 65 -19.29 -36.29 -23.05
N ALA A 66 -20.16 -36.47 -22.05
CA ALA A 66 -20.89 -37.72 -21.83
C ALA A 66 -21.87 -38.04 -22.96
N VAL A 67 -22.61 -37.04 -23.47
CA VAL A 67 -23.52 -37.17 -24.63
C VAL A 67 -22.75 -37.54 -25.90
N PHE A 68 -21.58 -36.94 -26.13
CA PHE A 68 -20.73 -37.28 -27.28
C PHE A 68 -20.22 -38.73 -27.21
N LEU A 69 -19.71 -39.15 -26.06
CA LEU A 69 -19.14 -40.50 -25.87
C LEU A 69 -20.20 -41.62 -25.91
N SER A 70 -21.40 -41.40 -25.34
CA SER A 70 -22.45 -42.42 -25.31
C SER A 70 -23.00 -42.74 -26.70
N GLY A 71 -23.20 -41.72 -27.53
CA GLY A 71 -23.61 -41.87 -28.93
C GLY A 71 -22.54 -42.56 -29.78
N TYR A 72 -21.28 -42.15 -29.67
CA TYR A 72 -20.20 -42.68 -30.51
C TYR A 72 -19.84 -44.13 -30.14
N ARG A 73 -19.71 -44.46 -28.85
CA ARG A 73 -19.32 -45.79 -28.37
C ARG A 73 -20.32 -46.88 -28.79
N THR A 74 -21.62 -46.57 -28.75
CA THR A 74 -22.68 -47.54 -29.09
C THR A 74 -22.71 -47.84 -30.59
N SER A 75 -22.55 -46.81 -31.42
CA SER A 75 -22.45 -46.97 -32.89
C SER A 75 -21.19 -47.75 -33.29
N LEU A 76 -20.06 -47.49 -32.63
CA LEU A 76 -18.80 -48.19 -32.86
C LEU A 76 -18.87 -49.66 -32.44
N LEU A 77 -19.46 -49.97 -31.29
CA LEU A 77 -19.70 -51.35 -30.84
C LEU A 77 -20.64 -52.13 -31.78
N MET A 78 -21.71 -51.50 -32.29
CA MET A 78 -22.60 -52.13 -33.28
C MET A 78 -21.84 -52.42 -34.58
N THR A 79 -21.02 -51.47 -35.06
CA THR A 79 -20.15 -51.66 -36.23
C THR A 79 -19.17 -52.82 -36.03
N CYS A 80 -18.56 -52.95 -34.85
CA CYS A 80 -17.71 -54.08 -34.50
C CYS A 80 -18.48 -55.41 -34.45
N MET A 81 -19.71 -55.42 -33.91
CA MET A 81 -20.54 -56.63 -33.85
C MET A 81 -21.00 -57.08 -35.25
N LEU A 82 -21.41 -56.15 -36.11
CA LEU A 82 -21.75 -56.43 -37.51
C LEU A 82 -20.53 -56.94 -38.28
N CYS A 83 -19.34 -56.37 -38.05
CA CYS A 83 -18.08 -56.84 -38.61
C CYS A 83 -17.72 -58.25 -38.11
N ALA A 84 -17.93 -58.56 -36.83
CA ALA A 84 -17.70 -59.90 -36.28
C ALA A 84 -18.66 -60.95 -36.86
N ILE A 85 -19.93 -60.60 -37.08
CA ILE A 85 -20.92 -61.47 -37.76
C ILE A 85 -20.50 -61.73 -39.21
N ASN A 86 -20.04 -60.70 -39.93
CA ASN A 86 -19.53 -60.84 -41.30
C ASN A 86 -18.23 -61.68 -41.36
N LEU A 87 -17.33 -61.56 -40.38
CA LEU A 87 -16.10 -62.34 -40.28
C LEU A 87 -16.34 -63.81 -39.87
N ALA A 88 -17.40 -64.08 -39.11
CA ALA A 88 -17.81 -65.45 -38.75
C ALA A 88 -18.43 -66.22 -39.94
N ASN A 89 -18.94 -65.51 -40.95
CA ASN A 89 -19.46 -66.10 -42.18
C ASN A 89 -18.31 -66.40 -43.17
N THR A 90 -17.83 -67.64 -43.18
CA THR A 90 -16.72 -68.10 -44.05
C THR A 90 -17.09 -68.24 -45.54
N GLY A 91 -18.32 -67.91 -45.93
CA GLY A 91 -18.78 -67.94 -47.31
C GLY A 91 -18.19 -66.81 -48.17
N SER A 92 -17.33 -67.16 -49.14
CA SER A 92 -16.73 -66.21 -50.08
C SER A 92 -17.74 -65.65 -51.09
N ALA A 93 -18.40 -64.56 -50.72
CA ALA A 93 -19.30 -63.79 -51.58
C ALA A 93 -18.70 -62.40 -51.86
N LYS A 94 -18.59 -62.01 -53.14
CA LYS A 94 -18.20 -60.64 -53.51
C LYS A 94 -19.30 -59.66 -53.14
N VAL A 95 -19.02 -58.75 -52.22
CA VAL A 95 -19.85 -57.58 -51.96
C VAL A 95 -19.85 -56.68 -53.21
N PRO A 96 -21.00 -56.24 -53.75
CA PRO A 96 -21.06 -55.30 -54.86
C PRO A 96 -20.43 -53.94 -54.47
N GLY A 97 -19.57 -53.41 -55.34
CA GLY A 97 -18.69 -52.27 -55.00
C GLY A 97 -19.34 -50.90 -54.87
N ASN A 98 -20.65 -50.77 -55.10
CA ASN A 98 -21.38 -49.50 -55.08
C ASN A 98 -22.42 -49.51 -53.96
N PHE A 99 -22.12 -48.86 -52.84
CA PHE A 99 -23.07 -48.66 -51.74
C PHE A 99 -23.07 -47.18 -51.31
N GLU A 100 -23.80 -46.36 -52.07
CA GLU A 100 -23.95 -44.93 -51.78
C GLU A 100 -25.10 -44.72 -50.78
N CYS A 101 -24.77 -44.25 -49.56
CA CYS A 101 -25.73 -44.14 -48.46
C CYS A 101 -26.25 -42.71 -48.30
N THR A 102 -27.38 -42.41 -48.95
CA THR A 102 -28.12 -41.16 -48.78
C THR A 102 -29.13 -41.27 -47.61
N LEU A 103 -28.93 -40.43 -46.59
CA LEU A 103 -29.65 -40.42 -45.29
C LEU A 103 -31.11 -39.90 -45.39
N SER A 104 -32.06 -40.13 -44.45
CA SER A 104 -32.01 -40.80 -43.12
C SER A 104 -33.23 -41.76 -42.91
N THR A 105 -34.30 -41.62 -42.11
CA THR A 105 -34.70 -40.81 -40.91
C THR A 105 -35.25 -41.78 -39.81
N ASN A 106 -36.41 -41.48 -39.19
CA ASN A 106 -37.20 -42.29 -38.23
C ASN A 106 -38.63 -41.68 -38.13
N PRO A 107 -39.73 -42.47 -38.14
CA PRO A 107 -40.63 -42.51 -36.96
C PRO A 107 -41.45 -43.84 -36.81
N MET A 108 -40.81 -45.01 -36.78
CA MET A 108 -41.47 -46.32 -37.01
C MET A 108 -42.19 -47.00 -35.81
N TRP A 109 -42.92 -46.24 -34.98
CA TRP A 109 -43.77 -46.80 -33.89
C TRP A 109 -45.20 -46.24 -33.81
N SER A 110 -45.56 -45.30 -34.68
CA SER A 110 -46.91 -44.71 -34.75
C SER A 110 -47.42 -44.49 -36.18
N ASP A 111 -46.64 -44.86 -37.19
CA ASP A 111 -47.06 -44.87 -38.59
C ASP A 111 -47.19 -46.32 -39.08
N LEU A 112 -48.28 -46.61 -39.78
CA LEU A 112 -48.62 -47.92 -40.37
C LEU A 112 -48.41 -47.94 -41.90
N SER A 113 -47.92 -46.86 -42.50
CA SER A 113 -47.65 -46.74 -43.94
C SER A 113 -46.75 -47.84 -44.53
N SER A 114 -45.87 -48.42 -43.71
CA SER A 114 -44.96 -49.52 -44.09
C SER A 114 -45.60 -50.92 -44.09
N MET A 115 -46.89 -51.03 -43.73
CA MET A 115 -47.61 -52.29 -43.48
C MET A 115 -48.82 -52.50 -44.41
N THR A 116 -48.87 -51.84 -45.57
CA THR A 116 -49.96 -51.96 -46.55
C THR A 116 -49.83 -53.21 -47.43
N ASP A 117 -50.90 -54.02 -47.50
CA ASP A 117 -50.94 -55.26 -48.29
C ASP A 117 -51.02 -55.04 -49.82
N ASN A 118 -51.27 -53.81 -50.26
CA ASN A 118 -51.58 -53.49 -51.66
C ASN A 118 -50.32 -53.33 -52.52
N GLN A 119 -49.64 -54.43 -52.81
CA GLN A 119 -48.42 -54.45 -53.65
C GLN A 119 -48.70 -53.90 -55.06
N THR A 120 -48.27 -52.68 -55.32
CA THR A 120 -48.15 -52.15 -56.69
C THR A 120 -46.70 -52.25 -57.16
N LEU A 121 -46.48 -52.29 -58.48
CA LEU A 121 -45.17 -52.63 -59.07
C LEU A 121 -44.07 -51.56 -58.88
N PHE A 122 -44.31 -50.55 -58.05
CA PHE A 122 -43.41 -49.43 -57.74
C PHE A 122 -42.99 -49.35 -56.26
N ASP A 123 -43.51 -50.23 -55.38
CA ASP A 123 -43.27 -50.25 -53.93
C ASP A 123 -41.88 -50.81 -53.51
N CYS A 124 -40.85 -50.64 -54.37
CA CYS A 124 -39.47 -51.03 -54.07
C CYS A 124 -38.80 -50.08 -53.07
N ASP A 125 -39.14 -48.79 -53.11
CA ASP A 125 -38.47 -47.72 -52.37
C ASP A 125 -39.28 -47.21 -51.16
N ILE A 126 -40.04 -48.09 -50.47
CA ILE A 126 -40.69 -47.73 -49.21
C ILE A 126 -39.61 -47.57 -48.11
N PRO A 127 -39.36 -46.36 -47.57
CA PRO A 127 -38.38 -46.18 -46.52
C PRO A 127 -38.82 -46.88 -45.23
N HIS A 128 -37.86 -47.46 -44.50
CA HIS A 128 -38.05 -48.10 -43.19
C HIS A 128 -38.85 -49.42 -43.18
N ARG A 129 -39.06 -50.03 -44.35
CA ARG A 129 -39.65 -51.37 -44.45
C ARG A 129 -38.78 -52.43 -43.75
N ILE A 130 -39.40 -53.30 -42.94
CA ILE A 130 -38.76 -54.48 -42.36
C ILE A 130 -39.13 -55.68 -43.24
N TYR A 131 -38.13 -56.29 -43.89
CA TYR A 131 -38.36 -57.43 -44.78
C TYR A 131 -38.96 -58.63 -44.04
N GLY A 132 -40.09 -59.16 -44.53
CA GLY A 132 -40.78 -60.32 -43.97
C GLY A 132 -42.04 -60.00 -43.14
N LEU A 133 -42.26 -58.75 -42.74
CA LEU A 133 -43.53 -58.31 -42.13
C LEU A 133 -44.58 -58.04 -43.21
N THR A 134 -45.72 -58.73 -43.12
CA THR A 134 -46.81 -58.72 -44.13
C THR A 134 -48.21 -58.81 -43.51
N LYS A 135 -48.38 -58.41 -42.25
CA LYS A 135 -49.68 -58.40 -41.52
C LYS A 135 -49.70 -57.29 -40.45
N SER A 136 -50.90 -56.99 -39.94
CA SER A 136 -51.12 -55.98 -38.90
C SER A 136 -50.24 -56.18 -37.65
N PHE A 137 -49.45 -55.16 -37.35
CA PHE A 137 -48.44 -55.17 -36.32
C PHE A 137 -49.04 -55.11 -34.90
N ARG A 138 -48.57 -55.96 -33.98
CA ARG A 138 -49.00 -56.00 -32.56
C ARG A 138 -47.88 -55.62 -31.58
N GLY A 139 -46.98 -54.73 -31.98
CA GLY A 139 -45.92 -54.22 -31.10
C GLY A 139 -44.85 -55.25 -30.74
N LEU A 140 -44.23 -55.07 -29.57
CA LEU A 140 -43.05 -55.83 -29.13
C LEU A 140 -43.28 -57.35 -29.06
N GLU A 141 -44.48 -57.80 -28.66
CA GLU A 141 -44.83 -59.23 -28.60
C GLU A 141 -44.75 -59.89 -29.98
N ALA A 142 -45.21 -59.19 -31.04
CA ALA A 142 -45.10 -59.68 -32.41
C ALA A 142 -43.64 -59.69 -32.90
N LEU A 143 -42.80 -58.72 -32.50
CA LEU A 143 -41.37 -58.72 -32.83
C LEU A 143 -40.63 -59.87 -32.17
N ILE A 144 -40.89 -60.13 -30.87
CA ILE A 144 -40.33 -61.28 -30.15
C ILE A 144 -40.82 -62.59 -30.78
N GLY A 145 -42.10 -62.68 -31.15
CA GLY A 145 -42.65 -63.83 -31.87
C GLY A 145 -41.94 -64.10 -33.20
N ILE A 146 -41.72 -63.07 -34.03
CA ILE A 146 -41.00 -63.18 -35.31
C ILE A 146 -39.52 -63.51 -35.11
N PHE A 147 -38.85 -62.91 -34.12
CA PHE A 147 -37.45 -63.22 -33.80
C PHE A 147 -37.29 -64.66 -33.31
N THR A 148 -38.19 -65.14 -32.45
CA THR A 148 -38.21 -66.53 -31.98
C THR A 148 -38.55 -67.51 -33.10
N GLN A 149 -39.48 -67.16 -34.01
CA GLN A 149 -39.76 -67.95 -35.21
C GLN A 149 -38.53 -68.03 -36.13
N ALA A 150 -37.87 -66.91 -36.41
CA ALA A 150 -36.66 -66.88 -37.22
C ALA A 150 -35.52 -67.71 -36.60
N CYS A 151 -35.36 -67.68 -35.26
CA CYS A 151 -34.46 -68.60 -34.55
C CYS A 151 -34.85 -70.07 -34.77
N ALA A 152 -36.13 -70.42 -34.62
CA ALA A 152 -36.62 -71.79 -34.78
C ALA A 152 -36.46 -72.30 -36.23
N GLU A 153 -36.69 -71.45 -37.24
CA GLU A 153 -36.49 -71.75 -38.66
C GLU A 153 -35.04 -72.05 -39.02
N LEU A 154 -34.07 -71.43 -38.33
CA LEU A 154 -32.64 -71.68 -38.48
C LEU A 154 -32.22 -72.96 -37.74
N ILE A 155 -32.71 -73.17 -36.52
CA ILE A 155 -32.46 -74.39 -35.73
C ILE A 155 -33.03 -75.64 -36.42
N ALA A 156 -34.13 -75.52 -37.17
CA ALA A 156 -34.76 -76.61 -37.90
C ALA A 156 -34.10 -76.98 -39.25
N LYS A 157 -32.94 -76.40 -39.61
CA LYS A 157 -32.22 -76.76 -40.86
C LYS A 157 -31.44 -78.06 -40.70
N VAL A 158 -31.64 -78.99 -41.65
CA VAL A 158 -31.07 -80.34 -41.62
C VAL A 158 -29.55 -80.35 -41.79
N ASP A 159 -29.01 -79.38 -42.55
CA ASP A 159 -27.57 -79.07 -42.57
C ASP A 159 -27.38 -77.56 -42.40
N PRO A 160 -27.08 -77.08 -41.18
CA PRO A 160 -26.84 -75.66 -40.92
C PRO A 160 -25.65 -75.08 -41.71
N TYR A 161 -24.61 -75.88 -42.00
CA TYR A 161 -23.34 -75.38 -42.53
C TYR A 161 -23.39 -75.05 -44.03
N THR A 162 -24.34 -75.62 -44.77
CA THR A 162 -24.54 -75.33 -46.20
C THR A 162 -25.79 -74.50 -46.50
N GLN A 163 -26.79 -74.50 -45.61
CA GLN A 163 -28.10 -73.85 -45.85
C GLN A 163 -28.25 -72.47 -45.20
N ILE A 164 -27.37 -72.10 -44.27
CA ILE A 164 -27.43 -70.83 -43.55
C ILE A 164 -26.36 -69.87 -44.08
N THR A 165 -26.80 -68.72 -44.58
CA THR A 165 -25.94 -67.65 -45.12
C THR A 165 -26.48 -66.29 -44.70
N ILE A 166 -25.72 -65.21 -44.91
CA ILE A 166 -26.19 -63.82 -44.70
C ILE A 166 -27.40 -63.46 -45.60
N ILE A 167 -27.66 -64.23 -46.66
CA ILE A 167 -28.80 -64.04 -47.57
C ILE A 167 -30.06 -64.81 -47.07
N THR A 168 -29.92 -65.73 -46.11
CA THR A 168 -31.05 -66.48 -45.54
C THR A 168 -32.02 -65.53 -44.83
N SER A 169 -33.29 -65.55 -45.25
CA SER A 169 -34.32 -64.57 -44.84
C SER A 169 -34.44 -64.40 -43.32
N SER A 170 -34.38 -65.50 -42.56
CA SER A 170 -34.50 -65.49 -41.11
C SER A 170 -33.30 -64.77 -40.43
N ILE A 171 -32.09 -64.83 -41.00
CA ILE A 171 -30.94 -64.03 -40.56
C ILE A 171 -31.14 -62.55 -40.90
N GLN A 172 -31.60 -62.23 -42.12
CA GLN A 172 -31.85 -60.84 -42.52
C GLN A 172 -32.94 -60.18 -41.68
N GLN A 173 -33.97 -60.95 -41.29
CA GLN A 173 -35.00 -60.55 -40.34
C GLN A 173 -34.39 -60.27 -38.97
N MET A 174 -33.69 -61.23 -38.35
CA MET A 174 -33.06 -61.06 -37.03
C MET A 174 -32.11 -59.85 -37.00
N GLY A 175 -31.25 -59.70 -38.02
CA GLY A 175 -30.34 -58.56 -38.16
C GLY A 175 -31.08 -57.23 -38.30
N SER A 176 -32.11 -57.17 -39.15
CA SER A 176 -32.95 -55.97 -39.31
C SER A 176 -33.64 -55.58 -38.01
N LEU A 177 -34.25 -56.55 -37.31
CA LEU A 177 -34.95 -56.30 -36.04
C LEU A 177 -34.00 -55.75 -34.97
N LEU A 178 -32.81 -56.35 -34.80
CA LEU A 178 -31.80 -55.87 -33.87
C LEU A 178 -31.29 -54.46 -34.23
N ILE A 179 -31.10 -54.16 -35.51
CA ILE A 179 -30.68 -52.82 -35.97
C ILE A 179 -31.76 -51.77 -35.72
N TYR A 180 -33.03 -52.07 -36.01
CA TYR A 180 -34.14 -51.14 -35.81
C TYR A 180 -34.47 -50.92 -34.33
N ASP A 181 -34.45 -51.97 -33.50
CA ASP A 181 -34.64 -51.87 -32.05
C ASP A 181 -33.52 -51.03 -31.41
N LEU A 182 -32.25 -51.36 -31.69
CA LEU A 182 -31.11 -50.61 -31.16
C LEU A 182 -31.11 -49.15 -31.64
N LYS A 183 -31.48 -48.88 -32.91
CA LYS A 183 -31.63 -47.51 -33.43
C LYS A 183 -32.76 -46.75 -32.72
N GLY A 184 -33.87 -47.42 -32.42
CA GLY A 184 -34.99 -46.87 -31.64
C GLY A 184 -34.59 -46.56 -30.19
N GLY A 185 -33.98 -47.53 -29.50
CA GLY A 185 -33.46 -47.38 -28.14
C GLY A 185 -32.41 -46.27 -28.03
N CYS A 186 -31.46 -46.19 -28.97
CA CYS A 186 -30.48 -45.11 -29.03
C CYS A 186 -31.13 -43.74 -29.26
N ALA A 187 -32.17 -43.66 -30.10
CA ALA A 187 -32.89 -42.41 -30.33
C ALA A 187 -33.64 -41.94 -29.08
N GLN A 188 -34.31 -42.84 -28.36
CA GLN A 188 -35.02 -42.53 -27.10
C GLN A 188 -34.04 -42.20 -25.97
N TYR A 189 -32.96 -42.96 -25.81
CA TYR A 189 -31.91 -42.68 -24.83
C TYR A 189 -31.27 -41.29 -25.07
N ARG A 190 -30.98 -40.95 -26.33
CA ARG A 190 -30.49 -39.60 -26.69
C ARG A 190 -31.50 -38.50 -26.35
N LEU A 191 -32.80 -38.72 -26.58
CA LEU A 191 -33.84 -37.74 -26.23
C LEU A 191 -33.94 -37.57 -24.71
N ALA A 192 -33.88 -38.66 -23.93
CA ALA A 192 -33.87 -38.61 -22.47
C ALA A 192 -32.63 -37.86 -21.92
N MET A 193 -31.44 -38.12 -22.46
CA MET A 193 -30.22 -37.36 -22.11
C MET A 193 -30.36 -35.86 -22.44
N ILE A 194 -30.96 -35.51 -23.57
CA ILE A 194 -31.16 -34.10 -23.97
C ILE A 194 -32.17 -33.40 -23.05
N ASP A 195 -33.25 -34.08 -22.64
CA ASP A 195 -34.24 -33.53 -21.69
C ASP A 195 -33.60 -33.31 -20.31
N GLU A 196 -32.91 -34.31 -19.76
CA GLU A 196 -32.21 -34.21 -18.48
C GLU A 196 -31.13 -33.12 -18.50
N GLN A 197 -30.35 -33.02 -19.58
CA GLN A 197 -29.37 -31.95 -19.78
C GLN A 197 -30.05 -30.57 -19.88
N THR A 198 -31.16 -30.46 -20.60
CA THR A 198 -31.90 -29.19 -20.77
C THR A 198 -32.45 -28.71 -19.42
N LYS A 199 -33.09 -29.60 -18.67
CA LYS A 199 -33.61 -29.35 -17.32
C LYS A 199 -32.52 -28.94 -16.33
N THR A 200 -31.38 -29.65 -16.35
CA THR A 200 -30.20 -29.33 -15.51
C THR A 200 -29.60 -27.98 -15.88
N THR A 201 -29.49 -27.68 -17.18
CA THR A 201 -28.97 -26.39 -17.68
C THR A 201 -29.87 -25.23 -17.28
N GLN A 202 -31.20 -25.39 -17.41
CA GLN A 202 -32.18 -24.40 -16.95
C GLN A 202 -32.07 -24.17 -15.43
N MET A 203 -31.97 -25.23 -14.63
CA MET A 203 -31.80 -25.11 -13.17
C MET A 203 -30.53 -24.33 -12.80
N LEU A 204 -29.39 -24.64 -13.44
CA LEU A 204 -28.13 -23.91 -13.25
C LEU A 204 -28.24 -22.44 -13.69
N GLN A 205 -28.94 -22.16 -14.79
CA GLN A 205 -29.17 -20.79 -15.27
C GLN A 205 -30.03 -19.98 -14.28
N TYR A 206 -31.12 -20.53 -13.76
CA TYR A 206 -31.93 -19.87 -12.72
C TYR A 206 -31.11 -19.61 -11.44
N LEU A 207 -30.32 -20.60 -11.01
CA LEU A 207 -29.43 -20.45 -9.84
C LEU A 207 -28.42 -19.31 -10.05
N LEU A 208 -27.78 -19.25 -11.21
CA LEU A 208 -26.80 -18.22 -11.56
C LEU A 208 -27.42 -16.81 -11.58
N ILE A 209 -28.63 -16.65 -12.11
CA ILE A 209 -29.37 -15.37 -12.11
C ILE A 209 -29.66 -14.91 -10.68
N ILE A 210 -30.07 -15.81 -9.79
CA ILE A 210 -30.35 -15.48 -8.37
C ILE A 210 -29.06 -15.04 -7.66
N PHE A 211 -27.95 -15.78 -7.81
CA PHE A 211 -26.68 -15.39 -7.19
C PHE A 211 -26.11 -14.08 -7.77
N PHE A 212 -26.32 -13.79 -9.06
CA PHE A 212 -25.93 -12.50 -9.65
C PHE A 212 -26.67 -11.32 -9.00
N ILE A 213 -28.00 -11.43 -8.83
CA ILE A 213 -28.84 -10.38 -8.21
C ILE A 213 -28.45 -10.18 -6.73
N LEU A 214 -28.15 -11.26 -6.01
CA LEU A 214 -27.67 -11.20 -4.62
C LEU A 214 -26.29 -10.53 -4.53
N ALA A 215 -25.34 -10.92 -5.39
CA ALA A 215 -24.00 -10.33 -5.41
C ALA A 215 -24.03 -8.82 -5.73
N LEU A 216 -24.87 -8.40 -6.67
CA LEU A 216 -25.10 -6.98 -6.97
C LEU A 216 -25.65 -6.23 -5.75
N SER A 217 -26.67 -6.79 -5.09
CA SER A 217 -27.31 -6.19 -3.91
C SER A 217 -26.33 -6.04 -2.74
N PHE A 218 -25.57 -7.08 -2.42
CA PHE A 218 -24.56 -7.02 -1.34
C PHE A 218 -23.40 -6.06 -1.65
N THR A 219 -23.00 -5.94 -2.93
CA THR A 219 -21.97 -4.97 -3.34
C THR A 219 -22.45 -3.53 -3.12
N ILE A 220 -23.71 -3.23 -3.47
CA ILE A 220 -24.32 -1.91 -3.23
C ILE A 220 -24.42 -1.60 -1.73
N ILE A 221 -24.87 -2.56 -0.91
CA ILE A 221 -24.97 -2.39 0.55
C ILE A 221 -23.58 -2.15 1.17
N GLY A 222 -22.57 -2.95 0.81
CA GLY A 222 -21.21 -2.76 1.30
C GLY A 222 -20.60 -1.41 0.90
N PHE A 223 -20.90 -0.92 -0.31
CA PHE A 223 -20.43 0.39 -0.78
C PHE A 223 -21.06 1.55 0.00
N ILE A 224 -22.36 1.46 0.34
CA ILE A 224 -23.04 2.45 1.19
C ILE A 224 -22.42 2.49 2.59
N LEU A 225 -22.13 1.33 3.19
CA LEU A 225 -21.45 1.24 4.50
C LEU A 225 -20.07 1.93 4.47
N ILE A 226 -19.26 1.65 3.44
CA ILE A 226 -17.92 2.27 3.30
C ILE A 226 -18.01 3.79 3.11
N ILE A 227 -19.00 4.32 2.37
CA ILE A 227 -19.20 5.78 2.25
C ILE A 227 -19.49 6.41 3.63
N THR A 228 -20.34 5.78 4.42
CA THR A 228 -20.67 6.26 5.78
C THR A 228 -19.42 6.34 6.64
N THR A 229 -18.62 5.26 6.75
CA THR A 229 -17.41 5.31 7.59
C THR A 229 -16.35 6.26 7.03
N ARG A 230 -16.25 6.41 5.70
CA ARG A 230 -15.31 7.38 5.10
C ARG A 230 -15.64 8.81 5.54
N ASN A 231 -16.92 9.18 5.61
CA ASN A 231 -17.32 10.51 6.05
C ASN A 231 -17.04 10.73 7.54
N ILE A 232 -17.32 9.74 8.40
CA ILE A 232 -16.97 9.83 9.84
C ILE A 232 -15.44 9.91 10.02
N LEU A 233 -14.65 9.17 9.23
CA LEU A 233 -13.19 9.27 9.26
C LEU A 233 -12.66 10.66 8.87
N PHE A 234 -13.31 11.34 7.91
CA PHE A 234 -12.96 12.73 7.59
C PHE A 234 -13.36 13.71 8.70
N GLU A 235 -14.54 13.55 9.30
CA GLU A 235 -15.01 14.39 10.42
C GLU A 235 -14.15 14.22 11.67
N VAL A 236 -13.73 12.98 11.98
CA VAL A 236 -12.77 12.66 13.04
C VAL A 236 -11.40 13.27 12.72
N ALA A 237 -10.90 13.13 11.49
CA ALA A 237 -9.61 13.71 11.10
C ALA A 237 -9.60 15.25 11.21
N GLU A 238 -10.65 15.92 10.72
CA GLU A 238 -10.80 17.38 10.81
C GLU A 238 -10.91 17.85 12.28
N SER A 239 -11.60 17.08 13.11
CA SER A 239 -11.68 17.31 14.56
C SER A 239 -10.33 17.12 15.25
N SER A 240 -9.59 16.06 14.92
CA SER A 240 -8.24 15.80 15.45
C SER A 240 -7.24 16.88 15.04
N THR A 241 -7.32 17.44 13.82
CA THR A 241 -6.49 18.59 13.45
C THR A 241 -6.80 19.82 14.30
N LYS A 242 -8.08 20.10 14.59
CA LYS A 242 -8.47 21.21 15.49
C LYS A 242 -8.04 20.98 16.94
N PHE A 243 -7.98 19.72 17.40
CA PHE A 243 -7.36 19.40 18.68
C PHE A 243 -5.83 19.58 18.68
N THR A 244 -5.18 19.46 17.52
CA THR A 244 -3.73 19.75 17.37
C THR A 244 -3.46 21.26 17.32
N GLU A 245 -4.42 22.07 16.84
CA GLU A 245 -4.39 23.54 16.94
C GLU A 245 -4.67 24.05 18.38
N LEU A 246 -5.25 23.21 19.24
CA LEU A 246 -5.51 23.48 20.66
C LEU A 246 -4.48 22.84 21.61
N ASP A 247 -3.46 22.18 21.08
CA ASP A 247 -2.38 21.57 21.86
C ASP A 247 -1.47 22.65 22.48
N PRO A 248 -1.27 22.67 23.81
CA PRO A 248 -0.41 23.65 24.47
C PRO A 248 1.07 23.53 24.08
N GLU A 249 1.57 22.36 23.65
CA GLU A 249 2.92 22.27 23.06
C GLU A 249 2.98 23.00 21.71
N THR A 250 1.90 23.02 20.94
CA THR A 250 1.82 23.70 19.64
C THR A 250 1.67 25.21 19.82
N ASP A 251 0.85 25.67 20.76
CA ASP A 251 0.79 27.09 21.18
C ASP A 251 2.14 27.59 21.74
N ALA A 252 2.83 26.82 22.59
CA ALA A 252 4.18 27.14 23.05
C ALA A 252 5.22 27.14 21.91
N SER A 253 5.11 26.17 20.99
CA SER A 253 5.94 26.05 19.79
C SER A 253 5.75 27.20 18.79
N GLU A 254 4.61 27.90 18.79
CA GLU A 254 4.40 29.13 18.01
C GLU A 254 4.75 30.42 18.77
N ARG A 255 4.61 30.44 20.11
CA ARG A 255 5.07 31.55 20.97
C ARG A 255 6.58 31.68 21.01
N THR A 256 7.28 30.56 20.92
CA THR A 256 8.71 30.51 20.58
C THR A 256 8.84 30.66 19.06
N GLY A 257 9.79 31.45 18.57
CA GLY A 257 9.95 31.73 17.14
C GLY A 257 10.39 30.52 16.29
N MET A 258 10.51 29.34 16.91
CA MET A 258 11.04 28.11 16.33
C MET A 258 9.99 27.29 15.59
N GLY A 259 8.70 27.44 15.89
CA GLY A 259 7.63 26.68 15.23
C GLY A 259 7.90 25.18 15.28
N ALA A 260 7.71 24.50 14.15
CA ALA A 260 8.00 23.08 13.96
C ALA A 260 9.50 22.67 14.04
N SER A 261 10.38 23.52 14.58
CA SER A 261 11.76 23.19 15.02
C SER A 261 12.00 23.42 16.51
N ALA A 262 10.95 23.69 17.29
CA ALA A 262 11.01 23.47 18.74
C ALA A 262 11.16 21.97 19.04
N TRP A 263 11.79 21.64 20.17
CA TRP A 263 11.71 20.27 20.69
C TRP A 263 10.28 19.98 21.19
N LYS A 264 9.83 18.73 21.06
CA LYS A 264 8.51 18.24 21.45
C LYS A 264 8.63 16.79 21.89
N GLU A 265 7.80 16.31 22.82
CA GLU A 265 7.90 14.93 23.33
C GLU A 265 7.76 13.89 22.20
N GLN A 266 6.93 14.18 21.18
CA GLN A 266 6.78 13.33 19.99
C GLN A 266 8.09 13.05 19.21
N TYR A 267 9.16 13.81 19.43
CA TYR A 267 10.48 13.60 18.83
C TYR A 267 11.42 12.75 19.69
N SER A 268 11.15 12.53 20.98
CA SER A 268 12.02 11.71 21.83
C SER A 268 12.15 10.28 21.30
N CYS A 269 13.38 9.77 21.28
CA CYS A 269 13.67 8.40 20.90
C CYS A 269 13.76 7.43 22.11
N ASP A 270 13.35 7.86 23.31
CA ASP A 270 13.50 7.12 24.57
C ASP A 270 14.97 6.79 24.92
N CYS A 271 15.93 7.56 24.37
CA CYS A 271 17.36 7.42 24.61
C CYS A 271 17.95 8.79 24.98
N LEU A 272 18.09 9.04 26.28
CA LEU A 272 18.44 10.35 26.86
C LEU A 272 19.70 10.98 26.21
N ARG A 273 20.72 10.18 25.93
CA ARG A 273 21.95 10.62 25.25
C ARG A 273 21.70 11.18 23.85
N ILE A 274 20.86 10.52 23.05
CA ILE A 274 20.54 10.95 21.68
C ILE A 274 19.64 12.20 21.74
N ASP A 275 18.58 12.14 22.56
CA ASP A 275 17.65 13.26 22.75
C ASP A 275 18.37 14.53 23.22
N LYS A 276 19.32 14.44 24.17
CA LYS A 276 20.15 15.58 24.60
C LYS A 276 20.99 16.16 23.46
N GLN A 277 21.58 15.33 22.59
CA GLN A 277 22.33 15.84 21.43
C GLN A 277 21.40 16.57 20.45
N HIS A 278 20.19 16.06 20.23
CA HIS A 278 19.19 16.71 19.36
C HIS A 278 18.72 18.04 19.95
N GLN A 279 18.41 18.09 21.24
CA GLN A 279 18.06 19.31 21.96
C GLN A 279 19.18 20.36 21.87
N HIS A 280 20.44 19.99 22.08
CA HIS A 280 21.58 20.91 21.90
C HIS A 280 21.68 21.47 20.47
N VAL A 281 21.46 20.65 19.44
CA VAL A 281 21.38 21.12 18.03
C VAL A 281 20.26 22.16 17.86
N LEU A 282 19.08 21.93 18.43
CA LEU A 282 17.94 22.86 18.31
C LEU A 282 18.13 24.17 19.11
N LEU A 283 18.78 24.12 20.28
CA LEU A 283 19.10 25.33 21.06
C LEU A 283 20.13 26.21 20.31
N TYR A 284 21.15 25.61 19.70
CA TYR A 284 22.12 26.34 18.87
C TYR A 284 21.49 26.82 17.54
N LEU A 285 20.54 26.08 16.98
CA LEU A 285 19.72 26.51 15.85
C LEU A 285 18.89 27.74 16.19
N ALA A 286 18.24 27.76 17.36
CA ALA A 286 17.48 28.92 17.83
C ALA A 286 18.35 30.16 17.92
N CYS A 287 19.53 30.05 18.55
CA CYS A 287 20.52 31.14 18.63
C CYS A 287 20.95 31.64 17.25
N LEU A 288 21.19 30.76 16.28
CA LEU A 288 21.50 31.17 14.91
C LEU A 288 20.32 31.91 14.29
N CYS A 289 19.11 31.34 14.35
CA CYS A 289 17.92 31.90 13.73
C CYS A 289 17.56 33.28 14.31
N GLY A 290 17.58 33.47 15.63
CA GLY A 290 17.40 34.80 16.27
C GLY A 290 18.55 35.77 15.97
N SER A 291 19.79 35.28 15.80
CA SER A 291 20.91 36.13 15.36
C SER A 291 20.75 36.61 13.92
N LEU A 292 19.99 35.89 13.07
CA LEU A 292 19.61 36.29 11.72
C LEU A 292 18.38 37.19 11.73
N ASP A 293 17.31 36.80 12.42
CA ASP A 293 16.03 37.52 12.50
C ASP A 293 15.73 37.97 13.94
N SER A 294 15.82 39.29 14.19
CA SER A 294 15.54 39.89 15.50
C SER A 294 14.05 39.98 15.86
N GLN A 295 13.14 39.49 15.01
CA GLN A 295 11.72 39.38 15.37
C GLN A 295 11.38 38.03 16.01
N MET A 296 12.30 37.06 16.00
CA MET A 296 12.09 35.76 16.65
C MET A 296 12.24 35.85 18.18
N ASN A 297 11.18 35.48 18.90
CA ASN A 297 11.26 35.25 20.35
C ASN A 297 11.97 33.91 20.62
N ILE A 298 13.20 33.94 21.10
CA ILE A 298 13.96 32.74 21.51
C ILE A 298 14.39 32.77 22.99
N ASN A 299 13.75 33.61 23.80
CA ASN A 299 14.19 33.87 25.17
C ASN A 299 14.26 32.59 26.01
N GLU A 300 13.25 31.73 25.91
CA GLU A 300 13.20 30.43 26.59
C GLU A 300 14.39 29.51 26.22
N GLN A 301 14.82 29.49 24.95
CA GLN A 301 15.98 28.71 24.52
C GLN A 301 17.30 29.31 25.00
N ILE A 302 17.37 30.64 25.16
CA ILE A 302 18.51 31.32 25.79
C ILE A 302 18.54 31.03 27.29
N ASP A 303 17.41 31.10 27.99
CA ASP A 303 17.28 30.77 29.41
C ASP A 303 17.64 29.29 29.66
N THR A 304 17.25 28.37 28.77
CA THR A 304 17.65 26.95 28.84
C THR A 304 19.18 26.78 28.70
N LEU A 305 19.81 27.48 27.77
CA LEU A 305 21.27 27.46 27.60
C LEU A 305 22.02 28.12 28.77
N MET A 306 21.43 29.15 29.40
CA MET A 306 22.04 29.85 30.54
C MET A 306 21.90 29.10 31.87
N ASN A 307 20.81 28.36 32.07
CA ASN A 307 20.53 27.65 33.33
C ASN A 307 20.98 26.17 33.33
N SER A 308 21.40 25.62 32.20
CA SER A 308 21.94 24.25 32.13
C SER A 308 23.37 24.16 32.65
N GLU A 309 23.65 23.22 33.55
CA GLU A 309 25.01 22.99 34.09
C GLU A 309 26.01 22.60 32.98
N GLU A 310 25.56 21.83 31.98
CA GLU A 310 26.33 21.53 30.76
C GLU A 310 26.61 22.80 29.93
N GLY A 311 25.61 23.67 29.78
CA GLY A 311 25.71 24.92 29.02
C GLY A 311 26.71 25.91 29.63
N ILE A 312 26.70 26.07 30.95
CA ILE A 312 27.65 26.95 31.66
C ILE A 312 29.11 26.51 31.46
N ASN A 313 29.36 25.19 31.41
CA ASN A 313 30.70 24.63 31.25
C ASN A 313 31.15 24.46 29.77
N SER A 314 30.20 24.51 28.83
CA SER A 314 30.46 24.41 27.38
C SER A 314 31.05 25.70 26.83
N VAL A 315 32.31 25.64 26.39
CA VAL A 315 32.99 26.74 25.65
C VAL A 315 32.18 27.17 24.42
N ASP A 316 31.46 26.24 23.79
CA ASP A 316 30.62 26.52 22.63
C ASP A 316 29.32 27.26 22.99
N THR A 317 28.67 26.88 24.09
CA THR A 317 27.50 27.59 24.61
C THR A 317 27.88 29.01 25.04
N GLN A 318 28.99 29.17 25.77
CA GLN A 318 29.53 30.48 26.14
C GLN A 318 29.80 31.35 24.90
N ASN A 319 30.44 30.79 23.86
CA ASN A 319 30.68 31.49 22.59
C ASN A 319 29.37 31.85 21.88
N ILE A 320 28.38 30.96 21.83
CA ILE A 320 27.08 31.25 21.20
C ILE A 320 26.37 32.38 21.93
N LEU A 321 26.22 32.28 23.26
CA LEU A 321 25.55 33.29 24.09
C LEU A 321 26.26 34.65 23.96
N GLN A 322 27.59 34.70 24.06
CA GLN A 322 28.36 35.94 23.90
C GLN A 322 28.15 36.57 22.52
N ASN A 323 28.20 35.78 21.44
CA ASN A 323 27.97 36.29 20.09
C ASN A 323 26.52 36.76 19.89
N TYR A 324 25.54 36.00 20.39
CA TYR A 324 24.11 36.30 20.30
C TYR A 324 23.76 37.59 21.04
N HIS A 325 24.07 37.70 22.35
CA HIS A 325 23.80 38.90 23.13
C HIS A 325 24.50 40.14 22.53
N SER A 326 25.72 39.97 21.99
CA SER A 326 26.43 41.08 21.31
C SER A 326 25.72 41.54 20.03
N ILE A 327 25.16 40.64 19.23
CA ILE A 327 24.33 40.99 18.05
C ILE A 327 23.04 41.68 18.48
N CYS A 328 22.37 41.19 19.53
CA CYS A 328 21.14 41.80 20.07
C CYS A 328 21.37 43.21 20.60
N MET A 329 22.51 43.45 21.28
CA MET A 329 22.90 44.79 21.73
C MET A 329 23.18 45.74 20.56
N GLU A 330 23.92 45.30 19.54
CA GLU A 330 24.20 46.09 18.33
C GLU A 330 22.89 46.48 17.59
N ARG A 331 21.95 45.54 17.46
CA ARG A 331 20.63 45.78 16.83
C ARG A 331 19.73 46.70 17.68
N THR A 332 19.73 46.53 19.00
CA THR A 332 18.91 47.35 19.92
C THR A 332 19.39 48.81 19.96
N GLN A 333 20.70 49.03 20.00
CA GLN A 333 21.29 50.38 19.92
C GLN A 333 20.95 51.08 18.60
N GLN A 334 20.94 50.35 17.48
CA GLN A 334 20.52 50.89 16.19
C GLN A 334 19.05 51.34 16.21
N ASN A 335 18.15 50.54 16.77
CA ASN A 335 16.72 50.89 16.85
C ASN A 335 16.47 52.13 17.73
N GLN A 336 17.19 52.27 18.85
CA GLN A 336 17.07 53.44 19.73
C GLN A 336 17.61 54.73 19.08
N GLY A 337 18.68 54.63 18.28
CA GLY A 337 19.23 55.77 17.52
C GLY A 337 18.27 56.37 16.48
N ILE A 338 17.34 55.57 15.94
CA ILE A 338 16.34 56.05 14.97
C ILE A 338 15.28 56.92 15.66
N VAL A 339 14.79 56.52 16.83
CA VAL A 339 13.76 57.26 17.60
C VAL A 339 14.26 58.65 18.01
N GLY A 340 15.54 58.76 18.41
CA GLY A 340 16.14 60.05 18.77
C GLY A 340 16.26 61.05 17.63
N SER A 341 16.22 60.60 16.36
CA SER A 341 16.39 61.46 15.18
C SER A 341 15.07 61.99 14.61
N GLN A 342 13.92 61.37 14.93
CA GLN A 342 12.62 61.78 14.39
C GLN A 342 11.93 62.89 15.21
N LEU A 343 12.36 63.18 16.44
CA LEU A 343 11.84 64.26 17.28
C LEU A 343 12.26 65.69 16.84
N SER A 344 12.71 65.87 15.59
CA SER A 344 13.32 67.13 15.11
C SER A 344 12.75 67.67 13.78
N LEU A 345 11.72 67.06 13.18
CA LEU A 345 11.07 67.60 11.97
C LEU A 345 9.55 67.40 11.93
N GLY A 346 8.83 68.53 11.92
CA GLY A 346 7.61 68.72 11.14
C GLY A 346 6.30 68.15 11.67
N GLU A 347 5.40 69.03 12.11
CA GLU A 347 3.96 68.80 11.94
C GLU A 347 3.63 68.84 10.44
N GLY A 348 2.90 67.85 9.91
CA GLY A 348 2.57 67.85 8.48
C GLY A 348 1.97 66.56 7.92
N THR A 349 0.69 66.32 8.24
CA THR A 349 -0.35 65.64 7.40
C THR A 349 -0.12 64.27 6.74
N ASP A 350 -1.23 63.54 6.71
CA ASP A 350 -1.56 62.36 5.87
C ASP A 350 -0.95 61.00 6.23
N ASN A 351 -1.85 60.02 6.33
CA ASN A 351 -1.61 58.63 6.70
C ASN A 351 -1.55 57.71 5.47
N ASP A 352 -1.13 56.47 5.75
CA ASP A 352 -1.15 55.29 4.88
C ASP A 352 -0.12 55.20 3.74
N HIS A 353 0.31 53.95 3.49
CA HIS A 353 1.23 53.52 2.44
C HIS A 353 2.71 54.00 2.48
N ILE A 354 3.34 54.03 3.68
CA ILE A 354 4.80 53.81 3.77
C ILE A 354 5.08 52.31 4.00
N ASN A 355 5.69 51.67 3.00
CA ASN A 355 6.06 50.25 3.04
C ASN A 355 7.06 49.94 4.16
N LYS A 356 6.82 48.86 4.93
CA LYS A 356 7.78 48.28 5.90
C LYS A 356 8.97 47.61 5.18
N ASN A 357 9.82 48.41 4.56
CA ASN A 357 11.11 47.99 4.01
C ASN A 357 12.10 49.18 3.93
N LEU A 358 12.12 50.03 4.96
CA LEU A 358 12.98 51.22 5.04
C LEU A 358 14.44 50.85 5.37
N ASN A 359 15.08 50.18 4.41
CA ASN A 359 16.52 50.00 4.20
C ASN A 359 17.45 50.20 5.43
N VAL A 360 17.35 49.28 6.40
CA VAL A 360 18.18 49.21 7.64
C VAL A 360 19.68 49.24 7.34
N THR A 361 20.08 48.80 6.15
CA THR A 361 21.43 48.84 5.57
C THR A 361 22.05 50.23 5.47
N THR A 362 21.24 51.31 5.48
CA THR A 362 21.72 52.69 5.27
C THR A 362 22.42 53.28 6.52
N ILE A 363 22.28 52.65 7.69
CA ILE A 363 22.69 53.22 8.98
C ILE A 363 23.87 52.47 9.65
N MET A 364 24.08 51.19 9.37
CA MET A 364 25.23 50.45 9.91
C MET A 364 26.53 50.82 9.18
N SER A 365 27.61 51.09 9.92
CA SER A 365 28.94 51.21 9.30
C SER A 365 29.40 49.88 8.71
N LYS A 366 30.20 49.91 7.63
CA LYS A 366 30.77 48.70 7.02
C LYS A 366 31.61 47.87 8.00
N THR A 367 32.15 48.48 9.07
CA THR A 367 32.89 47.81 10.14
C THR A 367 31.95 47.04 11.08
N GLN A 368 30.87 47.66 11.57
CA GLN A 368 29.88 46.98 12.42
C GLN A 368 29.21 45.83 11.65
N LEU A 369 28.81 46.06 10.40
CA LEU A 369 28.18 45.02 9.57
C LEU A 369 29.10 43.81 9.35
N LYS A 370 30.40 44.04 9.16
CA LYS A 370 31.43 42.98 9.03
C LYS A 370 31.56 42.15 10.32
N GLU A 371 31.52 42.79 11.48
CA GLU A 371 31.63 42.11 12.77
C GLU A 371 30.33 41.37 13.14
N LEU A 372 29.16 41.95 12.88
CA LEU A 372 27.85 41.27 13.03
C LEU A 372 27.79 39.99 12.18
N VAL A 373 28.15 40.07 10.89
CA VAL A 373 28.26 38.91 9.98
C VAL A 373 29.23 37.86 10.52
N LYS A 374 30.39 38.28 11.03
CA LYS A 374 31.41 37.38 11.59
C LYS A 374 30.91 36.64 12.83
N LYS A 375 30.10 37.28 13.68
CA LYS A 375 29.45 36.66 14.85
C LYS A 375 28.36 35.67 14.42
N GLN A 376 27.49 36.04 13.48
CA GLN A 376 26.49 35.14 12.89
C GLN A 376 27.13 33.87 12.30
N LEU A 377 28.24 34.02 11.55
CA LEU A 377 28.98 32.89 10.99
C LEU A 377 29.74 32.07 12.03
N ALA A 378 30.09 32.63 13.19
CA ALA A 378 30.64 31.87 14.32
C ALA A 378 29.59 30.97 14.97
N ILE A 379 28.37 31.48 15.20
CA ILE A 379 27.23 30.67 15.68
C ILE A 379 26.92 29.55 14.68
N ALA A 380 26.89 29.87 13.37
CA ALA A 380 26.67 28.87 12.32
C ALA A 380 27.78 27.79 12.26
N ALA A 381 29.02 28.14 12.56
CA ALA A 381 30.13 27.19 12.65
C ALA A 381 29.98 26.22 13.84
N ILE A 382 29.52 26.71 14.99
CA ILE A 382 29.28 25.88 16.18
C ILE A 382 28.10 24.94 15.92
N LEU A 383 26.96 25.45 15.45
CA LEU A 383 25.81 24.62 15.06
C LEU A 383 26.22 23.49 14.10
N PHE A 384 26.93 23.83 13.00
CA PHE A 384 27.36 22.84 12.01
C PHE A 384 28.26 21.74 12.61
N ARG A 385 29.16 22.10 13.54
CA ARG A 385 30.03 21.14 14.23
C ARG A 385 29.27 20.30 15.25
N THR A 386 28.25 20.85 15.91
CA THR A 386 27.38 20.11 16.84
C THR A 386 26.55 19.06 16.09
N THR A 387 25.88 19.42 14.99
CA THR A 387 25.13 18.44 14.18
C THR A 387 26.05 17.33 13.63
N PHE A 388 27.31 17.64 13.31
CA PHE A 388 28.31 16.62 12.94
C PHE A 388 28.73 15.73 14.12
N ALA A 389 28.77 16.25 15.35
CA ALA A 389 29.07 15.48 16.55
C ALA A 389 27.93 14.52 16.91
N THR A 390 26.66 14.97 16.80
CA THR A 390 25.45 14.15 16.90
C THR A 390 25.53 12.92 16.00
N PHE A 391 25.68 13.14 14.68
CA PHE A 391 25.79 12.07 13.69
C PHE A 391 26.99 11.13 13.91
N ILE A 392 28.10 11.62 14.46
CA ILE A 392 29.24 10.76 14.81
C ILE A 392 28.91 9.83 15.99
N ASP A 393 28.12 10.29 16.95
CA ASP A 393 27.82 9.53 18.16
C ASP A 393 26.79 8.42 17.90
N GLU A 394 25.74 8.72 17.14
CA GLU A 394 24.78 7.73 16.62
C GLU A 394 25.50 6.67 15.76
N GLU A 395 26.40 7.10 14.86
CA GLU A 395 27.18 6.17 14.04
C GLU A 395 28.18 5.33 14.85
N TYR A 396 28.73 5.88 15.94
CA TYR A 396 29.55 5.16 16.89
C TYR A 396 28.74 4.08 17.63
N LEU A 397 27.54 4.42 18.12
CA LEU A 397 26.61 3.45 18.73
C LEU A 397 26.22 2.34 17.74
N ILE A 398 25.89 2.71 16.49
CA ILE A 398 25.59 1.79 15.38
C ILE A 398 26.72 0.78 15.15
N ILE A 399 27.98 1.23 15.14
CA ILE A 399 29.15 0.37 14.94
C ILE A 399 29.41 -0.49 16.18
N LYS A 400 29.47 0.13 17.37
CA LYS A 400 29.83 -0.50 18.64
C LYS A 400 28.88 -1.63 19.02
N TYR A 401 27.57 -1.39 18.90
CA TYR A 401 26.52 -2.34 19.27
C TYR A 401 26.01 -3.18 18.11
N LYS A 402 26.73 -3.19 16.97
CA LYS A 402 26.46 -4.06 15.82
C LYS A 402 24.98 -4.00 15.41
N ILE A 403 24.51 -2.78 15.15
CA ILE A 403 23.14 -2.52 14.69
C ILE A 403 22.97 -3.12 13.27
N PRO A 404 21.80 -3.71 12.93
CA PRO A 404 21.63 -4.46 11.67
C PRO A 404 22.02 -3.66 10.43
N HIS A 405 22.67 -4.31 9.46
CA HIS A 405 23.23 -3.62 8.29
C HIS A 405 22.18 -2.83 7.49
N LEU A 406 20.95 -3.32 7.40
CA LEU A 406 19.85 -2.63 6.71
C LEU A 406 19.57 -1.25 7.34
N HIS A 407 19.34 -1.21 8.65
CA HIS A 407 19.16 0.03 9.40
C HIS A 407 20.40 0.94 9.26
N LYS A 408 21.60 0.42 9.55
CA LYS A 408 22.87 1.16 9.40
C LYS A 408 22.99 1.81 8.02
N LYS A 409 22.63 1.11 6.95
CA LYS A 409 22.72 1.61 5.58
C LYS A 409 21.70 2.73 5.32
N ALA A 410 20.45 2.57 5.76
CA ALA A 410 19.42 3.60 5.61
C ALA A 410 19.77 4.87 6.40
N HIS A 411 20.19 4.70 7.65
CA HIS A 411 20.61 5.75 8.57
C HIS A 411 21.81 6.55 7.99
N TYR A 412 22.86 5.88 7.51
CA TYR A 412 24.01 6.52 6.86
C TYR A 412 23.63 7.30 5.58
N ILE A 413 22.70 6.77 4.76
CA ILE A 413 22.22 7.47 3.57
C ILE A 413 21.46 8.75 3.96
N TYR A 414 20.68 8.72 5.05
CA TYR A 414 20.02 9.91 5.57
C TYR A 414 21.04 10.96 6.03
N HIS A 415 22.01 10.58 6.87
CA HIS A 415 23.08 11.48 7.36
C HIS A 415 23.81 12.19 6.22
N ALA A 416 24.31 11.43 5.23
CA ALA A 416 24.97 12.02 4.08
C ALA A 416 24.06 12.96 3.28
N THR A 417 22.75 12.69 3.23
CA THR A 417 21.76 13.53 2.54
C THR A 417 21.46 14.82 3.29
N ILE A 418 21.21 14.77 4.60
CA ILE A 418 20.91 15.98 5.41
C ILE A 418 22.15 16.88 5.54
N ILE A 419 23.35 16.31 5.67
CA ILE A 419 24.62 17.06 5.65
C ILE A 419 24.77 17.87 4.35
N ARG A 420 24.45 17.30 3.18
CA ARG A 420 24.51 18.05 1.89
C ARG A 420 23.51 19.21 1.84
N LYS A 421 22.30 19.02 2.38
CA LYS A 421 21.30 20.10 2.50
C LYS A 421 21.82 21.23 3.42
N ILE A 422 22.29 20.89 4.62
CA ILE A 422 22.85 21.86 5.59
C ILE A 422 24.05 22.60 4.98
N GLN A 423 24.98 21.88 4.36
CA GLN A 423 26.15 22.47 3.68
C GLN A 423 25.76 23.49 2.61
N THR A 424 24.76 23.15 1.79
CA THR A 424 24.27 24.03 0.72
C THR A 424 23.64 25.30 1.31
N LEU A 425 22.85 25.18 2.37
CA LEU A 425 22.23 26.31 3.06
C LEU A 425 23.27 27.19 3.76
N MET A 426 24.23 26.62 4.49
CA MET A 426 25.31 27.36 5.16
C MET A 426 26.24 28.08 4.18
N LEU A 427 26.55 27.47 3.03
CA LEU A 427 27.25 28.16 1.94
C LEU A 427 26.44 29.31 1.35
N SER A 428 25.11 29.17 1.26
CA SER A 428 24.21 30.21 0.75
C SER A 428 24.16 31.41 1.70
N ILE A 429 23.91 31.15 2.99
CA ILE A 429 24.02 32.10 4.12
C ILE A 429 25.35 32.88 4.04
N ALA A 430 26.47 32.16 4.04
CA ALA A 430 27.79 32.80 4.03
C ALA A 430 28.12 33.53 2.73
N SER A 431 27.56 33.11 1.58
CA SER A 431 27.69 33.85 0.32
C SER A 431 26.87 35.14 0.31
N SER A 432 25.67 35.14 0.89
CA SER A 432 24.80 36.33 0.97
C SER A 432 25.41 37.45 1.82
N SER A 433 26.31 37.11 2.74
CA SER A 433 27.04 38.08 3.57
C SER A 433 28.04 38.98 2.80
N ARG A 434 28.16 38.82 1.47
CA ARG A 434 29.06 39.59 0.61
C ARG A 434 28.37 40.01 -0.68
N ASN A 435 28.42 41.29 -1.00
CA ASN A 435 28.00 41.82 -2.30
C ASN A 435 29.22 42.39 -3.07
N LYS A 436 28.99 43.05 -4.21
CA LYS A 436 30.07 43.65 -5.03
C LYS A 436 30.76 44.85 -4.35
N GLU A 437 30.21 45.37 -3.25
CA GLU A 437 30.59 46.63 -2.60
C GLU A 437 31.14 46.43 -1.18
N GLY A 438 31.16 45.19 -0.68
CA GLY A 438 31.69 44.81 0.63
C GLY A 438 30.86 43.75 1.37
N PRO A 439 30.88 43.77 2.72
CA PRO A 439 29.96 43.01 3.54
C PRO A 439 28.51 43.41 3.29
N ALA A 440 27.60 42.44 3.35
CA ALA A 440 26.15 42.63 3.26
C ALA A 440 25.46 41.95 4.44
N LEU A 441 24.27 42.43 4.82
CA LEU A 441 23.47 41.80 5.87
C LEU A 441 22.91 40.46 5.36
N ILE A 442 22.99 39.42 6.18
CA ILE A 442 22.37 38.12 5.86
C ILE A 442 20.84 38.25 6.00
N PRO A 443 20.05 37.95 4.96
CA PRO A 443 18.59 38.00 5.00
C PRO A 443 17.96 37.13 6.10
N SER A 444 16.95 37.65 6.79
CA SER A 444 16.18 36.91 7.82
C SER A 444 15.45 35.68 7.26
N SER A 445 15.12 35.65 5.98
CA SER A 445 14.55 34.47 5.29
C SER A 445 15.41 33.21 5.38
N TYR A 446 16.71 33.33 5.68
CA TYR A 446 17.55 32.19 5.99
C TYR A 446 17.22 31.52 7.34
N ALA A 447 16.69 32.24 8.34
CA ALA A 447 16.20 31.64 9.59
C ALA A 447 15.01 30.70 9.32
N GLN A 448 14.03 31.17 8.55
CA GLN A 448 12.89 30.35 8.10
C GLN A 448 13.32 29.17 7.21
N SER A 449 14.40 29.32 6.44
CA SER A 449 14.98 28.23 5.65
C SER A 449 15.70 27.18 6.52
N LEU A 450 16.34 27.62 7.61
CA LEU A 450 16.99 26.76 8.61
C LEU A 450 15.95 25.98 9.42
N ILE A 451 14.90 26.64 9.91
CA ILE A 451 13.75 26.01 10.59
C ILE A 451 13.15 24.90 9.72
N ARG A 452 12.77 25.20 8.47
CA ARG A 452 12.20 24.17 7.57
C ARG A 452 13.13 22.98 7.31
N LEU A 453 14.45 23.20 7.32
CA LEU A 453 15.44 22.14 7.12
C LEU A 453 15.55 21.22 8.35
N TYR A 454 15.66 21.79 9.55
CA TYR A 454 15.78 21.00 10.79
C TYR A 454 14.45 20.37 11.21
N SER A 455 13.31 21.01 10.91
CA SER A 455 11.98 20.41 11.05
C SER A 455 11.84 19.10 10.25
N SER A 456 12.26 19.08 8.97
CA SER A 456 12.27 17.86 8.16
C SER A 456 13.23 16.79 8.70
N TRP A 457 14.35 17.17 9.32
CA TRP A 457 15.22 16.21 10.01
C TRP A 457 14.52 15.59 11.24
N LEU A 458 13.84 16.40 12.06
CA LEU A 458 13.06 15.91 13.20
C LEU A 458 11.94 14.96 12.75
N THR A 459 11.15 15.33 11.74
CA THR A 459 9.99 14.53 11.29
C THR A 459 10.37 13.32 10.46
N ASP A 460 11.43 13.37 9.66
CA ASP A 460 11.76 12.32 8.68
C ASP A 460 12.85 11.35 9.15
N HIS A 461 13.58 11.71 10.20
CA HIS A 461 14.68 10.91 10.74
C HIS A 461 14.57 10.73 12.25
N VAL A 462 14.57 11.79 13.07
CA VAL A 462 14.57 11.64 14.55
C VAL A 462 13.38 10.82 15.06
N ALA A 463 12.16 11.24 14.70
CA ALA A 463 10.93 10.56 15.12
C ALA A 463 10.73 9.13 14.56
N LYS A 464 11.63 8.65 13.69
CA LYS A 464 11.47 7.42 12.89
C LYS A 464 12.72 6.52 12.97
N MET A 465 13.83 6.97 12.38
CA MET A 465 15.11 6.28 12.37
C MET A 465 15.74 6.23 13.76
N ASP A 466 15.73 7.32 14.51
CA ASP A 466 16.50 7.37 15.77
C ASP A 466 15.75 6.70 16.91
N ARG A 467 14.41 6.75 16.87
CA ARG A 467 13.53 5.88 17.66
C ARG A 467 13.71 4.39 17.34
N GLU A 468 13.90 4.00 16.06
CA GLU A 468 14.28 2.62 15.72
C GLU A 468 15.69 2.27 16.24
N LEU A 469 16.66 3.19 16.11
CA LEU A 469 18.02 3.00 16.61
C LEU A 469 18.04 2.77 18.13
N ALA A 470 17.35 3.62 18.90
CA ALA A 470 17.20 3.48 20.34
C ALA A 470 16.56 2.12 20.71
N THR A 471 15.45 1.75 20.04
CA THR A 471 14.81 0.43 20.20
C THR A 471 15.78 -0.74 19.92
N LEU A 472 16.70 -0.58 18.95
CA LEU A 472 17.73 -1.56 18.60
C LEU A 472 18.98 -1.53 19.50
N LEU A 473 19.14 -0.49 20.32
CA LEU A 473 20.19 -0.33 21.35
C LEU A 473 19.73 -0.83 22.72
N VAL A 474 18.45 -0.68 23.06
CA VAL A 474 17.83 -1.31 24.24
C VAL A 474 18.05 -2.82 24.17
N GLY A 475 18.64 -3.40 25.22
CA GLY A 475 19.04 -4.81 25.26
C GLY A 475 20.37 -5.15 24.57
N LYS A 476 21.11 -4.16 24.03
CA LYS A 476 22.49 -4.32 23.51
C LYS A 476 23.51 -3.42 24.21
N ALA A 477 23.14 -2.18 24.48
CA ALA A 477 23.93 -1.23 25.24
C ALA A 477 23.54 -1.27 26.73
N PRO A 478 24.49 -1.03 27.65
CA PRO A 478 24.15 -0.79 29.04
C PRO A 478 23.48 0.60 29.17
N GLU A 479 22.55 0.70 30.11
CA GLU A 479 21.80 1.93 30.43
C GLU A 479 22.74 3.13 30.65
N SER A 480 23.81 2.94 31.41
CA SER A 480 24.86 3.96 31.67
C SER A 480 25.70 4.39 30.46
N GLU A 481 25.51 3.79 29.27
CA GLU A 481 26.02 4.29 27.99
C GLU A 481 24.94 5.07 27.23
N LEU A 482 23.65 4.74 27.39
CA LEU A 482 22.49 5.39 26.76
C LEU A 482 22.02 6.63 27.52
N GLU A 483 22.40 6.77 28.79
CA GLU A 483 22.24 7.99 29.60
C GLU A 483 23.47 8.90 29.54
N ARG A 484 24.56 8.48 28.88
CA ARG A 484 25.86 9.14 29.02
C ARG A 484 25.97 10.41 28.18
N ASP A 485 26.29 11.51 28.82
CA ASP A 485 26.57 12.77 28.14
C ASP A 485 27.83 12.72 27.26
N ILE A 486 27.76 13.43 26.13
CA ILE A 486 28.77 13.44 25.07
C ILE A 486 29.15 14.89 24.77
N PRO A 487 30.36 15.34 25.15
CA PRO A 487 30.79 16.71 24.89
C PRO A 487 31.12 16.88 23.40
N VAL A 488 30.59 17.96 22.80
CA VAL A 488 30.87 18.33 21.40
C VAL A 488 32.38 18.59 21.24
N PRO A 489 33.09 17.89 20.33
CA PRO A 489 34.51 18.13 20.13
C PRO A 489 34.77 19.53 19.54
N ASN A 490 35.76 20.27 20.06
CA ASN A 490 36.19 21.59 19.55
C ASN A 490 36.67 21.59 18.08
N GLU A 491 36.91 20.41 17.50
CA GLU A 491 37.37 20.22 16.12
C GLU A 491 36.30 19.51 15.30
N LEU A 492 36.15 19.91 14.04
CA LEU A 492 35.24 19.24 13.10
C LEU A 492 35.81 17.86 12.76
N LYS A 493 35.27 16.83 13.41
CA LYS A 493 35.31 15.45 12.95
C LYS A 493 34.22 15.25 11.89
N VAL A 494 34.40 14.29 10.99
CA VAL A 494 33.43 13.99 9.90
C VAL A 494 32.75 12.64 10.19
N PRO A 495 31.40 12.55 10.12
CA PRO A 495 30.67 11.28 10.23
C PRO A 495 31.17 10.24 9.22
N HIS A 496 31.19 8.98 9.62
CA HIS A 496 31.67 7.88 8.78
C HIS A 496 30.78 7.70 7.54
N SER A 497 29.47 7.91 7.68
CA SER A 497 28.52 7.97 6.56
C SER A 497 28.90 9.01 5.51
N TYR A 498 29.34 10.21 5.93
CA TYR A 498 29.66 11.29 5.02
C TYR A 498 31.04 11.13 4.39
N SER A 499 32.02 10.61 5.13
CA SER A 499 33.30 10.17 4.56
C SER A 499 33.10 9.07 3.51
N GLN A 500 32.31 8.03 3.82
CA GLN A 500 31.96 6.98 2.86
C GLN A 500 31.21 7.52 1.65
N PHE A 501 30.27 8.46 1.82
CA PHE A 501 29.60 9.12 0.70
C PHE A 501 30.61 9.85 -0.18
N LEU A 502 31.43 10.74 0.41
CA LEU A 502 32.40 11.54 -0.32
C LEU A 502 33.41 10.68 -1.09
N ASP A 503 33.85 9.55 -0.56
CA ASP A 503 34.80 8.65 -1.22
C ASP A 503 34.13 7.58 -2.12
N SER A 504 32.81 7.61 -2.28
CA SER A 504 32.07 6.76 -3.24
C SER A 504 31.87 7.43 -4.61
N ASP A 505 31.64 6.62 -5.64
CA ASP A 505 31.31 7.09 -7.00
C ASP A 505 30.03 7.95 -7.08
N ASN A 506 29.22 7.98 -6.01
CA ASN A 506 28.01 8.80 -5.92
C ASN A 506 28.28 10.26 -5.54
N ALA A 507 29.48 10.57 -5.03
CA ALA A 507 29.87 11.94 -4.71
C ALA A 507 30.54 12.61 -5.91
N SER A 508 30.01 13.76 -6.31
CA SER A 508 30.62 14.56 -7.35
C SER A 508 31.91 15.23 -6.85
N LEU A 509 32.82 15.57 -7.76
CA LEU A 509 33.96 16.46 -7.46
C LEU A 509 33.48 17.81 -6.89
N GLN A 510 32.26 18.23 -7.23
CA GLN A 510 31.61 19.40 -6.67
C GLN A 510 31.24 19.22 -5.19
N ASP A 511 30.80 18.04 -4.74
CA ASP A 511 30.49 17.77 -3.32
C ASP A 511 31.74 17.92 -2.43
N LYS A 512 32.87 17.29 -2.80
CA LYS A 512 34.16 17.48 -2.10
C LYS A 512 34.61 18.95 -2.12
N THR A 513 34.39 19.64 -3.23
CA THR A 513 34.75 21.06 -3.39
C THR A 513 33.90 21.97 -2.51
N LEU A 514 32.59 21.71 -2.41
CA LEU A 514 31.66 22.46 -1.56
C LEU A 514 31.94 22.24 -0.07
N PHE A 515 32.27 21.02 0.35
CA PHE A 515 32.67 20.74 1.74
C PHE A 515 33.95 21.50 2.14
N ASN A 516 35.01 21.38 1.34
CA ASN A 516 36.26 22.10 1.58
C ASN A 516 36.09 23.64 1.53
N LYS A 517 35.17 24.15 0.69
CA LYS A 517 34.77 25.56 0.67
C LYS A 517 34.06 25.95 1.97
N LEU A 518 33.13 25.14 2.48
CA LEU A 518 32.38 25.41 3.70
C LEU A 518 33.30 25.45 4.92
N VAL A 519 34.15 24.43 5.10
CA VAL A 519 35.15 24.36 6.18
C VAL A 519 35.99 25.63 6.23
N ARG A 520 36.50 26.09 5.07
CA ARG A 520 37.29 27.33 4.95
C ARG A 520 36.48 28.59 5.25
N VAL A 521 35.22 28.65 4.85
CA VAL A 521 34.34 29.83 5.00
C VAL A 521 33.87 29.99 6.45
N LEU A 522 33.51 28.90 7.12
CA LEU A 522 33.17 28.87 8.56
C LEU A 522 34.40 28.80 9.49
N LYS A 523 35.62 28.76 8.93
CA LYS A 523 36.90 28.65 9.66
C LYS A 523 36.99 27.43 10.59
N LEU A 524 36.35 26.33 10.21
CA LEU A 524 36.32 25.10 11.01
C LEU A 524 37.70 24.44 11.01
N LYS A 525 38.24 24.15 12.19
CA LYS A 525 39.44 23.31 12.33
C LYS A 525 39.03 21.86 12.14
N LEU A 526 39.40 21.25 11.01
CA LEU A 526 39.26 19.81 10.80
C LEU A 526 40.13 19.05 11.79
N HIS A 527 39.59 17.96 12.35
CA HIS A 527 40.36 17.01 13.15
C HIS A 527 41.30 16.22 12.23
N SER A 528 42.61 16.34 12.43
CA SER A 528 43.60 15.59 11.66
C SER A 528 43.68 14.15 12.17
N THR A 529 43.13 13.20 11.40
CA THR A 529 43.42 11.78 11.59
C THR A 529 44.86 11.49 11.19
N SER A 530 45.74 11.38 12.19
CA SER A 530 47.11 10.87 12.08
C SER A 530 47.14 9.35 12.14
#